data_AF-A0A3Z4X5W3-F1
#
_entry.id   AF-A0A3Z4X5W3-F1
#
_cell.length_a   1.000
_cell.length_b   1.000
_cell.length_c   1.000
_cell.angle_alpha   90.00
_cell.angle_beta   90.00
_cell.angle_gamma   90.00
#
_symmetry.space_group_name_H-M   'P 1'
#
loop_
_entity.id
_entity.type
_entity.pdbx_description
1 polymer ?
#
loop_
_entity_poly.entity_id
_entity_poly.type
_entity_poly.pdbx_seq_one_letter_code
_entity_poly.pdbx_strand_id
1 'polypeptide(L)'
;MGLVVAAEAMKNDRLRKVFDECFKHVVIDRRFAKQIQLHVDNILKREGNVEWLGSNLLGVHTIRFYDSDRNRFFEDVLKVDEDYLFEMIKESGTINTDWAVAGDPYNLSTVYTLHRMMSKFADREIHAAAVSLVTLLQFKFYSSIYYHFFPKPVDMAAADAAYSMLSLKFDIRRLGNWGLHMQERSEYFCSPEYPNYDAVKRFDTPDLVLRFITDLNTRTKQTVKDYYAVLDKVRRDNSRVITQSTRIELDGESIIRDKVGALDIAKQNLFDASYDINNLYKEQLAKVVLELVPKASPAALKTLLAYIASLPLGKKRDEINAIMEDTLSHAFDEIVTSRLNFNDASTVLLRMRSLYQASKSPNPYVLSLRERIEKLAARETHIRHEAALAALRNALLLYFLIRSLQK
;
A
#
# COMPACT_ATOMS: atom_id res chain seq x y z
N MET A 1 -3.25 10.78 -13.21
CA MET A 1 -4.66 11.18 -13.45
C MET A 1 -5.23 11.96 -12.26
N GLY A 2 -5.06 11.52 -11.00
CA GLY A 2 -5.56 12.27 -9.81
C GLY A 2 -5.00 13.70 -9.64
N LEU A 3 -3.76 13.97 -10.05
CA LEU A 3 -3.18 15.33 -10.01
C LEU A 3 -3.86 16.32 -10.96
N VAL A 4 -4.44 15.85 -12.08
CA VAL A 4 -5.05 16.71 -13.11
C VAL A 4 -6.44 17.16 -12.68
N VAL A 5 -7.24 16.21 -12.17
CA VAL A 5 -8.60 16.44 -11.67
C VAL A 5 -8.64 17.53 -10.59
N ALA A 6 -7.69 17.51 -9.65
CA ALA A 6 -7.67 18.49 -8.56
C ALA A 6 -7.36 19.93 -9.03
N ALA A 7 -6.54 20.11 -10.07
CA ALA A 7 -6.10 21.46 -10.48
C ALA A 7 -7.22 22.30 -11.11
N GLU A 8 -8.29 21.66 -11.59
CA GLU A 8 -9.41 22.31 -12.28
C GLU A 8 -10.51 22.80 -11.32
N ALA A 9 -10.47 22.45 -10.04
CA ALA A 9 -11.46 22.90 -9.06
C ALA A 9 -11.25 24.37 -8.65
N MET A 10 -12.34 25.11 -8.48
CA MET A 10 -12.30 26.47 -7.98
C MET A 10 -11.94 26.49 -6.48
N LYS A 11 -11.00 27.35 -6.11
CA LYS A 11 -10.60 27.54 -4.70
C LYS A 11 -11.53 28.53 -4.00
N ASN A 12 -12.74 28.08 -3.70
CA ASN A 12 -13.75 28.84 -2.96
C ASN A 12 -14.54 27.93 -1.99
N ASP A 13 -15.37 28.55 -1.15
CA ASP A 13 -16.15 27.87 -0.12
C ASP A 13 -17.55 27.40 -0.59
N ARG A 14 -17.90 27.57 -1.88
CA ARG A 14 -19.26 27.32 -2.36
C ARG A 14 -19.65 25.85 -2.26
N LEU A 15 -18.73 24.93 -2.58
CA LEU A 15 -18.98 23.49 -2.43
C LEU A 15 -19.32 23.15 -0.98
N ARG A 16 -18.56 23.69 -0.03
CA ARG A 16 -18.83 23.51 1.40
C ARG A 16 -20.19 24.07 1.79
N LYS A 17 -20.54 25.28 1.34
CA LYS A 17 -21.85 25.90 1.62
C LYS A 17 -23.02 25.07 1.11
N VAL A 18 -22.90 24.47 -0.07
CA VAL A 18 -23.90 23.54 -0.60
C VAL A 18 -24.10 22.36 0.35
N PHE A 19 -23.01 21.71 0.77
CA PHE A 19 -23.08 20.61 1.72
C PHE A 19 -23.61 21.05 3.10
N ASP A 20 -23.15 22.17 3.64
CA ASP A 20 -23.60 22.73 4.92
C ASP A 20 -25.13 22.96 4.92
N GLU A 21 -25.69 23.46 3.82
CA GLU A 21 -27.13 23.66 3.65
C GLU A 21 -27.89 22.33 3.55
N CYS A 22 -27.44 21.40 2.70
CA CYS A 22 -28.10 20.12 2.51
C CYS A 22 -28.01 19.19 3.75
N PHE A 23 -26.96 19.33 4.57
CA PHE A 23 -26.71 18.49 5.75
C PHE A 23 -27.11 19.17 7.06
N LYS A 24 -27.78 20.32 7.03
CA LYS A 24 -28.11 21.13 8.23
C LYS A 24 -28.85 20.34 9.32
N HIS A 25 -29.66 19.36 8.94
CA HIS A 25 -30.41 18.49 9.87
C HIS A 25 -29.63 17.26 10.34
N VAL A 26 -28.50 16.94 9.71
CA VAL A 26 -27.67 15.79 10.08
C VAL A 26 -26.91 16.13 11.36
N VAL A 27 -27.13 15.38 12.44
CA VAL A 27 -26.48 15.58 13.73
C VAL A 27 -25.42 14.50 13.94
N ILE A 28 -24.16 14.90 14.09
CA ILE A 28 -23.06 13.97 14.35
C ILE A 28 -22.97 13.68 15.86
N ASP A 29 -23.57 12.59 16.28
CA ASP A 29 -23.51 12.04 17.64
C ASP A 29 -23.23 10.52 17.61
N ARG A 30 -23.25 9.86 18.77
CA ARG A 30 -23.06 8.40 18.86
C ARG A 30 -24.19 7.60 18.20
N ARG A 31 -25.40 8.14 18.13
CA ARG A 31 -26.52 7.48 17.44
C ARG A 31 -26.26 7.46 15.94
N PHE A 32 -25.83 8.58 15.37
CA PHE A 32 -25.40 8.66 13.97
C PHE A 32 -24.20 7.73 13.69
N ALA A 33 -23.20 7.71 14.58
CA ALA A 33 -22.06 6.79 14.46
C ALA A 33 -22.50 5.31 14.40
N LYS A 34 -23.46 4.91 15.24
CA LYS A 34 -24.05 3.56 15.21
C LYS A 34 -24.83 3.29 13.93
N GLN A 35 -25.55 4.28 13.39
CA GLN A 35 -26.25 4.14 12.10
C GLN A 35 -25.27 3.93 10.94
N ILE A 36 -24.15 4.68 10.92
CA ILE A 36 -23.07 4.49 9.95
C ILE A 36 -22.49 3.08 10.07
N GLN A 37 -22.13 2.63 11.27
CA GLN A 37 -21.61 1.28 11.46
C GLN A 37 -22.58 0.20 11.01
N LEU A 38 -23.87 0.32 11.36
CA LEU A 38 -24.90 -0.63 10.92
C LEU A 38 -25.02 -0.66 9.40
N HIS A 39 -24.99 0.50 8.75
CA HIS A 39 -25.03 0.61 7.29
C HIS A 39 -23.83 -0.10 6.64
N VAL A 40 -22.62 0.18 7.13
CA VAL A 40 -21.39 -0.45 6.65
C VAL A 40 -21.42 -1.96 6.86
N ASP A 41 -21.79 -2.41 8.06
CA ASP A 41 -21.85 -3.83 8.43
C ASP A 41 -22.83 -4.61 7.55
N ASN A 42 -23.99 -4.05 7.26
CA ASN A 42 -25.00 -4.70 6.40
C ASN A 42 -24.49 -4.95 4.96
N ILE A 43 -23.52 -4.16 4.51
CA ILE A 43 -22.91 -4.31 3.17
C ILE A 43 -21.72 -5.27 3.25
N LEU A 44 -20.82 -5.07 4.21
CA LEU A 44 -19.59 -5.85 4.32
C LEU A 44 -19.84 -7.30 4.78
N LYS A 45 -20.85 -7.53 5.62
CA LYS A 45 -21.23 -8.88 6.10
C LYS A 45 -22.15 -9.64 5.13
N ARG A 46 -22.50 -9.04 3.98
CA ARG A 46 -23.27 -9.73 2.93
C ARG A 46 -22.49 -10.92 2.40
N GLU A 47 -23.19 -12.00 2.07
CA GLU A 47 -22.62 -13.15 1.35
C GLU A 47 -21.89 -12.71 0.07
N GLY A 48 -20.75 -13.31 -0.21
CA GLY A 48 -19.75 -12.91 -1.19
C GLY A 48 -18.77 -11.86 -0.65
N ASN A 49 -19.29 -10.79 -0.05
CA ASN A 49 -18.48 -9.70 0.49
C ASN A 49 -17.67 -10.16 1.70
N VAL A 50 -18.31 -10.87 2.64
CA VAL A 50 -17.64 -11.33 3.87
C VAL A 50 -16.55 -12.36 3.59
N GLU A 51 -16.76 -13.27 2.64
CA GLU A 51 -15.76 -14.25 2.22
C GLU A 51 -14.58 -13.57 1.56
N TRP A 52 -14.83 -12.57 0.72
CA TRP A 52 -13.75 -11.78 0.13
C TRP A 52 -12.93 -11.05 1.19
N LEU A 53 -13.59 -10.40 2.16
CA LEU A 53 -12.92 -9.69 3.25
C LEU A 53 -12.06 -10.62 4.11
N GLY A 54 -12.54 -11.84 4.37
CA GLY A 54 -11.80 -12.85 5.13
C GLY A 54 -10.71 -13.57 4.34
N SER A 55 -10.68 -13.42 3.02
CA SER A 55 -9.73 -14.09 2.13
C SER A 55 -8.48 -13.26 1.87
N ASN A 56 -7.39 -13.95 1.51
CA ASN A 56 -6.17 -13.36 0.95
C ASN A 56 -6.12 -13.45 -0.59
N LEU A 57 -7.12 -14.10 -1.20
CA LEU A 57 -7.12 -14.41 -2.62
C LEU A 57 -7.76 -13.30 -3.44
N LEU A 58 -7.15 -13.00 -4.59
CA LEU A 58 -7.63 -11.99 -5.52
C LEU A 58 -8.55 -12.62 -6.58
N GLY A 59 -9.77 -12.11 -6.71
CA GLY A 59 -10.69 -12.45 -7.79
C GLY A 59 -11.39 -13.80 -7.70
N VAL A 60 -11.22 -14.55 -6.60
CA VAL A 60 -11.95 -15.82 -6.34
C VAL A 60 -13.39 -15.54 -5.91
N HIS A 61 -13.56 -14.66 -4.94
CA HIS A 61 -14.86 -14.27 -4.40
C HIS A 61 -15.42 -13.07 -5.16
N THR A 62 -16.73 -13.08 -5.39
CA THR A 62 -17.45 -11.95 -5.98
C THR A 62 -17.76 -10.91 -4.92
N ILE A 63 -17.52 -9.64 -5.22
CA ILE A 63 -17.85 -8.52 -4.34
C ILE A 63 -18.79 -7.53 -5.01
N ARG A 64 -19.77 -7.02 -4.25
CA ARG A 64 -20.81 -6.15 -4.78
C ARG A 64 -21.20 -5.05 -3.81
N PHE A 65 -21.10 -3.83 -4.30
CA PHE A 65 -21.78 -2.65 -3.79
C PHE A 65 -22.89 -2.29 -4.79
N TYR A 66 -24.14 -2.19 -4.33
CA TYR A 66 -25.30 -1.94 -5.19
C TYR A 66 -25.80 -0.51 -5.09
N ASP A 67 -26.59 -0.08 -6.07
CA ASP A 67 -27.29 1.22 -6.01
C ASP A 67 -28.26 1.28 -4.82
N SER A 68 -28.84 0.16 -4.40
CA SER A 68 -29.64 0.10 -3.16
C SER A 68 -28.83 0.43 -1.91
N ASP A 69 -27.52 0.17 -1.91
CA ASP A 69 -26.62 0.53 -0.81
C ASP A 69 -26.40 2.05 -0.80
N ARG A 70 -26.20 2.66 -1.97
CA ARG A 70 -26.17 4.12 -2.13
C ARG A 70 -27.48 4.77 -1.68
N ASN A 71 -28.62 4.27 -2.14
CA ASN A 71 -29.93 4.85 -1.80
C ASN A 71 -30.17 4.83 -0.29
N ARG A 72 -29.89 3.70 0.39
CA ARG A 72 -30.00 3.60 1.86
C ARG A 72 -29.11 4.58 2.59
N PHE A 73 -27.92 4.88 2.06
CA PHE A 73 -27.04 5.88 2.66
C PHE A 73 -27.69 7.26 2.64
N PHE A 74 -28.28 7.68 1.52
CA PHE A 74 -28.95 8.96 1.39
C PHE A 74 -30.30 9.01 2.11
N GLU A 75 -31.15 8.00 1.94
CA GLU A 75 -32.52 7.98 2.45
C GLU A 75 -32.60 7.66 3.96
N ASP A 76 -31.86 6.65 4.44
CA ASP A 76 -32.00 6.15 5.81
C ASP A 76 -30.99 6.76 6.77
N VAL A 77 -29.74 6.92 6.31
CA VAL A 77 -28.61 7.33 7.16
C VAL A 77 -28.47 8.85 7.19
N LEU A 78 -28.27 9.47 6.02
CA LEU A 78 -28.10 10.92 5.91
C LEU A 78 -29.44 11.66 5.91
N LYS A 79 -30.50 11.03 5.39
CA LYS A 79 -31.79 11.67 5.11
C LYS A 79 -31.62 12.93 4.23
N VAL A 80 -30.75 12.84 3.24
CA VAL A 80 -30.42 13.93 2.30
C VAL A 80 -30.93 13.52 0.93
N ASP A 81 -31.64 14.42 0.27
CA ASP A 81 -32.05 14.24 -1.12
C ASP A 81 -30.81 14.33 -2.03
N GLU A 82 -30.46 13.19 -2.63
CA GLU A 82 -29.26 13.07 -3.47
C GLU A 82 -29.36 13.89 -4.76
N ASP A 83 -30.53 13.89 -5.40
CA ASP A 83 -30.75 14.60 -6.67
C ASP A 83 -30.67 16.11 -6.45
N TYR A 84 -31.32 16.60 -5.39
CA TYR A 84 -31.23 18.01 -5.01
C TYR A 84 -29.79 18.40 -4.65
N LEU A 85 -29.09 17.58 -3.87
CA LEU A 85 -27.68 17.83 -3.56
C LEU A 85 -26.82 17.88 -4.83
N PHE A 86 -27.02 16.96 -5.77
CA PHE A 86 -26.25 16.90 -7.00
C PHE A 86 -26.47 18.13 -7.88
N GLU A 87 -27.71 18.59 -8.03
CA GLU A 87 -28.01 19.83 -8.75
C GLU A 87 -27.36 21.05 -8.08
N MET A 88 -27.43 21.16 -6.74
CA MET A 88 -26.77 22.25 -6.02
C MET A 88 -25.23 22.24 -6.17
N ILE A 89 -24.62 21.04 -6.19
CA ILE A 89 -23.17 20.90 -6.46
C ILE A 89 -22.85 21.39 -7.88
N LYS A 90 -23.65 21.01 -8.87
CA LYS A 90 -23.48 21.42 -10.27
C LYS A 90 -23.62 22.93 -10.44
N GLU A 91 -24.65 23.53 -9.83
CA GLU A 91 -24.88 24.98 -9.85
C GLU A 91 -23.77 25.79 -9.17
N SER A 92 -23.09 25.20 -8.18
CA SER A 92 -21.96 25.87 -7.50
C SER A 92 -20.83 26.27 -8.47
N GLY A 93 -20.66 25.48 -9.54
CA GLY A 93 -19.57 25.58 -10.51
C GLY A 93 -18.17 25.29 -9.91
N THR A 94 -18.09 24.81 -8.67
CA THR A 94 -16.81 24.66 -7.96
C THR A 94 -15.98 23.49 -8.46
N ILE A 95 -16.64 22.41 -8.91
CA ILE A 95 -15.99 21.18 -9.39
C ILE A 95 -16.65 20.72 -10.69
N ASN A 96 -15.92 19.93 -11.48
CA ASN A 96 -16.49 19.26 -12.63
C ASN A 96 -17.27 18.00 -12.19
N THR A 97 -18.59 18.03 -12.38
CA THR A 97 -19.50 16.94 -12.00
C THR A 97 -19.54 15.79 -13.01
N ASP A 98 -18.94 15.93 -14.19
CA ASP A 98 -18.83 14.85 -15.18
C ASP A 98 -17.77 13.80 -14.80
N TRP A 99 -16.95 14.09 -13.79
CA TRP A 99 -15.95 13.13 -13.30
C TRP A 99 -16.62 11.98 -12.55
N ALA A 100 -16.64 10.81 -13.16
CA ALA A 100 -17.29 9.59 -12.63
C ALA A 100 -16.87 9.16 -11.20
N VAL A 101 -15.72 9.61 -10.71
CA VAL A 101 -15.22 9.28 -9.35
C VAL A 101 -15.20 10.51 -8.46
N ALA A 102 -14.54 11.59 -8.87
CA ALA A 102 -14.34 12.76 -8.03
C ALA A 102 -15.58 13.66 -7.94
N GLY A 103 -16.42 13.68 -8.99
CA GLY A 103 -17.68 14.42 -9.04
C GLY A 103 -18.89 13.62 -8.56
N ASP A 104 -18.72 12.34 -8.22
CA ASP A 104 -19.81 11.46 -7.78
C ASP A 104 -20.35 11.92 -6.41
N PRO A 105 -21.67 12.22 -6.31
CA PRO A 105 -22.26 12.80 -5.09
C PRO A 105 -22.20 11.85 -3.89
N TYR A 106 -22.23 10.53 -4.09
CA TYR A 106 -22.01 9.57 -3.00
C TYR A 106 -20.59 9.68 -2.43
N ASN A 107 -19.57 9.70 -3.29
CA ASN A 107 -18.17 9.82 -2.85
C ASN A 107 -17.93 11.15 -2.12
N LEU A 108 -18.46 12.26 -2.65
CA LEU A 108 -18.35 13.58 -2.03
C LEU A 108 -19.08 13.63 -0.68
N SER A 109 -20.30 13.09 -0.60
CA SER A 109 -21.08 13.00 0.64
C SER A 109 -20.40 12.15 1.70
N THR A 110 -19.70 11.10 1.28
CA THR A 110 -18.89 10.27 2.18
C THR A 110 -17.77 11.09 2.82
N VAL A 111 -17.02 11.85 2.01
CA VAL A 111 -15.93 12.70 2.51
C VAL A 111 -16.44 13.90 3.32
N TYR A 112 -17.59 14.47 2.96
CA TYR A 112 -18.21 15.53 3.75
C TYR A 112 -18.72 15.02 5.11
N THR A 113 -19.30 13.82 5.15
CA THR A 113 -19.66 13.15 6.41
C THR A 113 -18.42 12.93 7.28
N LEU A 114 -17.33 12.43 6.70
CA LEU A 114 -16.04 12.29 7.38
C LEU A 114 -15.56 13.63 7.95
N HIS A 115 -15.56 14.69 7.14
CA HIS A 115 -15.21 16.05 7.55
C HIS A 115 -15.94 16.46 8.85
N ARG A 116 -17.26 16.27 8.89
CA ARG A 116 -18.06 16.63 10.07
C ARG A 116 -17.73 15.76 11.29
N MET A 117 -17.36 14.49 11.09
CA MET A 117 -16.95 13.57 12.16
C MET A 117 -15.56 13.89 12.73
N MET A 118 -14.62 14.40 11.92
CA MET A 118 -13.23 14.68 12.34
C MET A 118 -13.11 15.66 13.50
N SER A 119 -14.06 16.59 13.63
CA SER A 119 -14.13 17.51 14.78
C SER A 119 -14.38 16.80 16.12
N LYS A 120 -14.85 15.54 16.09
CA LYS A 120 -15.27 14.75 17.24
C LYS A 120 -14.47 13.45 17.42
N PHE A 121 -13.31 13.32 16.79
CA PHE A 121 -12.46 12.12 16.88
C PHE A 121 -11.93 11.80 18.28
N ALA A 122 -12.06 12.71 19.25
CA ALA A 122 -11.83 12.39 20.66
C ALA A 122 -12.82 11.30 21.17
N ASP A 123 -14.00 11.19 20.57
CA ASP A 123 -14.94 10.09 20.84
C ASP A 123 -14.59 8.86 20.00
N ARG A 124 -14.24 7.76 20.68
CA ARG A 124 -13.81 6.51 20.05
C ARG A 124 -14.90 5.87 19.17
N GLU A 125 -16.18 5.99 19.52
CA GLU A 125 -17.26 5.43 18.70
C GLU A 125 -17.40 6.20 17.38
N ILE A 126 -17.27 7.52 17.44
CA ILE A 126 -17.31 8.39 16.24
C ILE A 126 -16.08 8.12 15.37
N HIS A 127 -14.89 8.03 15.96
CA HIS A 127 -13.68 7.69 15.20
C HIS A 127 -13.79 6.33 14.51
N ALA A 128 -14.24 5.29 15.22
CA ALA A 128 -14.42 3.95 14.64
C ALA A 128 -15.47 3.94 13.50
N ALA A 129 -16.56 4.69 13.64
CA ALA A 129 -17.55 4.85 12.58
C ALA A 129 -16.98 5.61 11.36
N ALA A 130 -16.13 6.61 11.58
CA ALA A 130 -15.47 7.34 10.50
C ALA A 130 -14.50 6.44 9.70
N VAL A 131 -13.70 5.62 10.39
CA VAL A 131 -12.86 4.60 9.74
C VAL A 131 -13.73 3.61 8.94
N SER A 132 -14.84 3.15 9.51
CA SER A 132 -15.77 2.23 8.83
C SER A 132 -16.38 2.87 7.56
N LEU A 133 -16.70 4.15 7.61
CA LEU A 133 -17.21 4.91 6.48
C LEU A 133 -16.18 5.01 5.33
N VAL A 134 -14.91 5.28 5.65
CA VAL A 134 -13.82 5.28 4.66
C VAL A 134 -13.58 3.88 4.10
N THR A 135 -13.68 2.84 4.94
CA THR A 135 -13.59 1.43 4.50
C THR A 135 -14.69 1.09 3.50
N LEU A 136 -15.92 1.57 3.70
CA LEU A 136 -17.01 1.36 2.75
C LEU A 136 -16.77 2.07 1.42
N LEU A 137 -16.25 3.32 1.44
CA LEU A 137 -15.85 4.03 0.22
C LEU A 137 -14.78 3.26 -0.55
N GLN A 138 -13.78 2.73 0.16
CA GLN A 138 -12.75 1.89 -0.44
C GLN A 138 -13.33 0.60 -1.02
N PHE A 139 -14.25 -0.05 -0.30
CA PHE A 139 -14.93 -1.27 -0.75
C PHE A 139 -15.75 -1.03 -2.04
N LYS A 140 -16.47 0.09 -2.14
CA LYS A 140 -17.16 0.50 -3.37
C LYS A 140 -16.18 0.58 -4.55
N PHE A 141 -15.00 1.18 -4.35
CA PHE A 141 -13.98 1.23 -5.41
C PHE A 141 -13.47 -0.16 -5.78
N TYR A 142 -13.18 -1.02 -4.80
CA TYR A 142 -12.81 -2.40 -5.08
C TYR A 142 -13.88 -3.12 -5.89
N SER A 143 -15.16 -3.00 -5.53
CA SER A 143 -16.26 -3.65 -6.24
C SER A 143 -16.34 -3.22 -7.71
N SER A 144 -16.23 -1.92 -7.98
CA SER A 144 -16.17 -1.39 -9.35
C SER A 144 -14.96 -1.89 -10.14
N ILE A 145 -13.76 -1.87 -9.54
CA ILE A 145 -12.53 -2.36 -10.18
C ILE A 145 -12.62 -3.87 -10.44
N TYR A 146 -13.15 -4.64 -9.49
CA TYR A 146 -13.29 -6.09 -9.59
C TYR A 146 -14.19 -6.49 -10.74
N TYR A 147 -15.30 -5.79 -10.93
CA TYR A 147 -16.20 -6.02 -12.05
C TYR A 147 -15.48 -5.96 -13.40
N HIS A 148 -14.50 -5.07 -13.55
CA HIS A 148 -13.72 -4.94 -14.78
C HIS A 148 -12.56 -5.93 -14.90
N PHE A 149 -11.85 -6.23 -13.80
CA PHE A 149 -10.66 -7.10 -13.82
C PHE A 149 -11.00 -8.60 -13.74
N PHE A 150 -12.13 -8.95 -13.14
CA PHE A 150 -12.55 -10.32 -12.88
C PHE A 150 -14.00 -10.56 -13.35
N PRO A 151 -14.26 -10.47 -14.66
CA PRO A 151 -15.59 -10.76 -15.21
C PRO A 151 -16.02 -12.22 -14.95
N LYS A 152 -15.04 -13.11 -14.70
CA LYS A 152 -15.24 -14.47 -14.22
C LYS A 152 -14.36 -14.69 -12.99
N PRO A 153 -14.82 -15.48 -12.00
CA PRO A 153 -14.01 -15.87 -10.87
C PRO A 153 -12.69 -16.49 -11.31
N VAL A 154 -11.62 -16.16 -10.59
CA VAL A 154 -10.31 -16.77 -10.73
C VAL A 154 -10.37 -18.18 -10.14
N ASP A 155 -9.78 -19.15 -10.84
CA ASP A 155 -9.60 -20.50 -10.29
C ASP A 155 -8.79 -20.46 -8.99
N MET A 156 -9.25 -21.21 -7.98
CA MET A 156 -8.67 -21.17 -6.63
C MET A 156 -7.19 -21.55 -6.64
N ALA A 157 -6.79 -22.56 -7.40
CA ALA A 157 -5.39 -22.99 -7.45
C ALA A 157 -4.49 -21.92 -8.11
N ALA A 158 -4.98 -21.24 -9.14
CA ALA A 158 -4.26 -20.12 -9.74
C ALA A 158 -4.13 -18.92 -8.77
N ALA A 159 -5.17 -18.62 -8.00
CA ALA A 159 -5.16 -17.56 -7.00
C ALA A 159 -4.21 -17.88 -5.83
N ASP A 160 -4.22 -19.13 -5.33
CA ASP A 160 -3.31 -19.61 -4.27
C ASP A 160 -1.85 -19.55 -4.70
N ALA A 161 -1.57 -19.97 -5.93
CA ALA A 161 -0.23 -19.89 -6.51
C ALA A 161 0.22 -18.43 -6.65
N ALA A 162 -0.67 -17.53 -7.08
CA ALA A 162 -0.39 -16.10 -7.15
C ALA A 162 -0.10 -15.51 -5.77
N TYR A 163 -0.92 -15.82 -4.77
CA TYR A 163 -0.72 -15.38 -3.39
C TYR A 163 0.62 -15.87 -2.81
N SER A 164 0.97 -17.13 -3.06
CA SER A 164 2.25 -17.74 -2.63
C SER A 164 3.47 -17.07 -3.27
N MET A 165 3.31 -16.42 -4.42
CA MET A 165 4.37 -15.69 -5.11
C MET A 165 4.50 -14.22 -4.67
N LEU A 166 3.60 -13.72 -3.82
CA LEU A 166 3.67 -12.36 -3.32
C LEU A 166 4.80 -12.20 -2.31
N SER A 167 5.59 -11.16 -2.50
CA SER A 167 6.55 -10.66 -1.51
C SER A 167 5.86 -9.89 -0.38
N LEU A 168 6.53 -9.72 0.75
CA LEU A 168 6.11 -8.89 1.89
C LEU A 168 5.99 -7.40 1.57
N LYS A 169 6.40 -6.94 0.38
CA LYS A 169 6.05 -5.62 -0.16
C LYS A 169 4.54 -5.44 -0.34
N PHE A 170 3.81 -6.53 -0.52
CA PHE A 170 2.39 -6.50 -0.79
C PHE A 170 1.60 -6.53 0.54
N ASP A 171 0.76 -5.52 0.78
CA ASP A 171 0.00 -5.37 2.04
C ASP A 171 -0.82 -6.63 2.42
N ILE A 172 -1.54 -7.29 1.48
CA ILE A 172 -2.25 -8.55 1.80
C ILE A 172 -1.33 -9.66 2.30
N ARG A 173 -0.07 -9.70 1.84
CA ARG A 173 0.90 -10.70 2.30
C ARG A 173 1.33 -10.41 3.74
N ARG A 174 1.43 -9.13 4.10
CA ARG A 174 1.72 -8.67 5.47
C ARG A 174 0.53 -8.88 6.42
N LEU A 175 -0.66 -8.47 5.98
CA LEU A 175 -1.86 -8.35 6.83
C LEU A 175 -2.71 -9.62 6.86
N GLY A 176 -2.63 -10.44 5.82
CA GLY A 176 -3.27 -11.75 5.78
C GLY A 176 -4.68 -11.78 5.17
N ASN A 177 -5.42 -10.66 5.09
CA ASN A 177 -6.72 -10.64 4.41
C ASN A 177 -7.15 -9.23 3.94
N TRP A 178 -8.13 -9.17 3.02
CA TRP A 178 -8.62 -7.91 2.43
C TRP A 178 -9.34 -7.00 3.42
N GLY A 179 -9.97 -7.56 4.44
CA GLY A 179 -10.59 -6.78 5.52
C GLY A 179 -9.57 -5.94 6.29
N LEU A 180 -8.50 -6.56 6.79
CA LEU A 180 -7.42 -5.89 7.51
C LEU A 180 -6.69 -4.87 6.63
N HIS A 181 -6.47 -5.21 5.37
CA HIS A 181 -5.89 -4.29 4.37
C HIS A 181 -6.71 -3.01 4.18
N MET A 182 -8.02 -3.13 4.06
CA MET A 182 -8.86 -1.95 3.95
C MET A 182 -8.92 -1.18 5.26
N GLN A 183 -8.97 -1.88 6.40
CA GLN A 183 -8.98 -1.23 7.70
C GLN A 183 -7.72 -0.39 7.92
N GLU A 184 -6.53 -0.96 7.74
CA GLU A 184 -5.25 -0.24 7.94
C GLU A 184 -5.17 1.00 7.03
N ARG A 185 -5.61 0.86 5.77
CA ARG A 185 -5.64 2.00 4.84
C ARG A 185 -6.63 3.07 5.28
N SER A 186 -7.84 2.69 5.69
CA SER A 186 -8.84 3.63 6.17
C SER A 186 -8.38 4.36 7.43
N GLU A 187 -7.68 3.68 8.34
CA GLU A 187 -7.06 4.29 9.51
C GLU A 187 -6.04 5.35 9.11
N TYR A 188 -5.16 5.06 8.13
CA TYR A 188 -4.23 6.04 7.59
C TYR A 188 -4.94 7.26 6.99
N PHE A 189 -6.00 7.08 6.19
CA PHE A 189 -6.75 8.20 5.60
C PHE A 189 -7.52 9.03 6.66
N CYS A 190 -7.82 8.45 7.82
CA CYS A 190 -8.39 9.14 8.98
C CYS A 190 -7.33 9.73 9.91
N SER A 191 -6.03 9.55 9.66
CA SER A 191 -4.96 9.99 10.55
C SER A 191 -4.36 11.35 10.14
N PRO A 192 -3.80 12.12 11.09
CA PRO A 192 -3.06 13.35 10.79
C PRO A 192 -1.84 13.15 9.87
N GLU A 193 -1.38 11.92 9.67
CA GLU A 193 -0.26 11.60 8.77
C GLU A 193 -0.66 11.65 7.30
N TYR A 194 -1.96 11.60 7.00
CA TYR A 194 -2.44 11.75 5.64
C TYR A 194 -2.20 13.19 5.13
N PRO A 195 -1.51 13.40 3.99
CA PRO A 195 -1.06 14.72 3.55
C PRO A 195 -2.15 15.79 3.41
N ASN A 196 -3.40 15.40 3.13
CA ASN A 196 -4.52 16.33 2.98
C ASN A 196 -5.51 16.26 4.16
N TYR A 197 -5.11 15.69 5.31
CA TYR A 197 -5.95 15.54 6.49
C TYR A 197 -6.63 16.86 6.90
N ASP A 198 -5.83 17.93 7.03
CA ASP A 198 -6.33 19.24 7.43
C ASP A 198 -7.30 19.86 6.42
N ALA A 199 -7.09 19.60 5.13
CA ALA A 199 -7.97 20.09 4.08
C ALA A 199 -9.32 19.37 4.10
N VAL A 200 -9.33 18.05 4.37
CA VAL A 200 -10.57 17.29 4.58
C VAL A 200 -11.25 17.73 5.86
N LYS A 201 -10.49 17.94 6.94
CA LYS A 201 -11.01 18.43 8.22
C LYS A 201 -11.65 19.81 8.13
N ARG A 202 -11.21 20.69 7.22
CA ARG A 202 -11.83 22.01 7.01
C ARG A 202 -12.85 22.05 5.86
N PHE A 203 -12.74 21.13 4.91
CA PHE A 203 -13.56 21.05 3.69
C PHE A 203 -13.65 22.39 2.93
N ASP A 204 -12.63 23.24 3.06
CA ASP A 204 -12.60 24.62 2.52
C ASP A 204 -11.77 24.72 1.24
N THR A 205 -11.10 23.63 0.87
CA THR A 205 -10.16 23.56 -0.24
C THR A 205 -10.59 22.43 -1.18
N PRO A 206 -11.53 22.69 -2.12
CA PRO A 206 -12.18 21.66 -2.94
C PRO A 206 -11.19 20.76 -3.69
N ASP A 207 -10.11 21.30 -4.25
CA ASP A 207 -9.10 20.51 -4.96
C ASP A 207 -8.46 19.44 -4.07
N LEU A 208 -8.18 19.75 -2.80
CA LEU A 208 -7.59 18.82 -1.86
C LEU A 208 -8.61 17.79 -1.32
N VAL A 209 -9.89 18.17 -1.23
CA VAL A 209 -10.99 17.23 -0.95
C VAL A 209 -11.12 16.20 -2.08
N LEU A 210 -11.08 16.64 -3.34
CA LEU A 210 -11.09 15.72 -4.48
C LEU A 210 -9.85 14.83 -4.54
N ARG A 211 -8.69 15.32 -4.06
CA ARG A 211 -7.48 14.49 -3.91
C ARG A 211 -7.66 13.35 -2.93
N PHE A 212 -8.43 13.52 -1.84
CA PHE A 212 -8.76 12.40 -0.94
C PHE A 212 -9.45 11.25 -1.68
N ILE A 213 -10.51 11.56 -2.44
CA ILE A 213 -11.29 10.57 -3.18
C ILE A 213 -10.41 9.90 -4.25
N THR A 214 -9.71 10.71 -5.04
CA THR A 214 -8.90 10.21 -6.16
C THR A 214 -7.65 9.46 -5.72
N ASP A 215 -7.02 9.84 -4.60
CA ASP A 215 -5.89 9.09 -4.02
C ASP A 215 -6.36 7.71 -3.54
N LEU A 216 -7.44 7.66 -2.74
CA LEU A 216 -8.01 6.39 -2.26
C LEU A 216 -8.40 5.46 -3.43
N ASN A 217 -9.07 5.99 -4.45
CA ASN A 217 -9.41 5.22 -5.66
C ASN A 217 -8.17 4.74 -6.43
N THR A 218 -7.18 5.62 -6.63
CA THR A 218 -5.98 5.31 -7.40
C THR A 218 -5.12 4.26 -6.69
N ARG A 219 -4.91 4.38 -5.37
CA ARG A 219 -4.21 3.36 -4.57
C ARG A 219 -4.93 2.02 -4.62
N THR A 220 -6.26 2.02 -4.53
CA THR A 220 -7.09 0.81 -4.64
C THR A 220 -6.89 0.13 -6.00
N LYS A 221 -6.96 0.90 -7.09
CA LYS A 221 -6.70 0.40 -8.45
C LYS A 221 -5.28 -0.12 -8.62
N GLN A 222 -4.29 0.56 -8.05
CA GLN A 222 -2.89 0.15 -8.12
C GLN A 222 -2.67 -1.18 -7.38
N THR A 223 -3.23 -1.34 -6.18
CA THR A 223 -3.20 -2.62 -5.45
C THR A 223 -3.74 -3.77 -6.30
N VAL A 224 -4.93 -3.61 -6.92
CA VAL A 224 -5.49 -4.68 -7.77
C VAL A 224 -4.59 -4.97 -8.98
N LYS A 225 -4.06 -3.93 -9.64
CA LYS A 225 -3.18 -4.09 -10.80
C LYS A 225 -1.89 -4.83 -10.47
N ASP A 226 -1.22 -4.47 -9.37
CA ASP A 226 0.05 -5.08 -8.99
C ASP A 226 -0.13 -6.56 -8.66
N TYR A 227 -1.21 -6.89 -7.95
CA TYR A 227 -1.59 -8.28 -7.68
C TYR A 227 -1.98 -9.04 -8.94
N TYR A 228 -2.79 -8.42 -9.81
CA TYR A 228 -3.20 -9.02 -11.07
C TYR A 228 -2.00 -9.34 -11.96
N ALA A 229 -0.97 -8.50 -11.96
CA ALA A 229 0.26 -8.77 -12.71
C ALA A 229 0.96 -10.06 -12.23
N VAL A 230 0.95 -10.34 -10.92
CA VAL A 230 1.46 -11.60 -10.37
C VAL A 230 0.57 -12.77 -10.78
N LEU A 231 -0.76 -12.63 -10.68
CA LEU A 231 -1.70 -13.65 -11.11
C LEU A 231 -1.58 -13.98 -12.61
N ASP A 232 -1.44 -12.96 -13.45
CA ASP A 232 -1.28 -13.12 -14.89
C ASP A 232 0.03 -13.82 -15.22
N LYS A 233 1.11 -13.53 -14.48
CA LYS A 233 2.36 -14.28 -14.57
C LYS A 233 2.15 -15.75 -14.22
N VAL A 234 1.48 -16.06 -13.10
CA VAL A 234 1.15 -17.43 -12.72
C VAL A 234 0.37 -18.13 -13.81
N ARG A 235 -0.63 -17.49 -14.41
CA ARG A 235 -1.43 -18.07 -15.51
C ARG A 235 -0.60 -18.37 -16.75
N ARG A 236 0.32 -17.48 -17.13
CA ARG A 236 1.25 -17.70 -18.25
C ARG A 236 2.22 -18.85 -17.95
N ASP A 237 2.78 -18.86 -16.75
CA ASP A 237 3.74 -19.86 -16.28
C ASP A 237 3.06 -21.24 -16.04
N ASN A 238 1.76 -21.26 -15.69
CA ASN A 238 0.90 -22.44 -15.52
C ASN A 238 0.61 -23.21 -16.81
N SER A 239 1.17 -22.80 -17.96
CA SER A 239 1.39 -23.72 -19.08
C SER A 239 2.37 -24.85 -18.72
N ARG A 240 3.11 -24.73 -17.59
CA ARG A 240 4.19 -25.65 -17.18
C ARG A 240 4.26 -26.00 -15.69
N VAL A 241 3.45 -25.43 -14.80
CA VAL A 241 3.59 -25.66 -13.35
C VAL A 241 2.50 -26.59 -12.83
N ILE A 242 2.91 -27.82 -12.54
CA ILE A 242 2.15 -28.82 -11.78
C ILE A 242 2.19 -28.42 -10.31
N THR A 243 1.01 -28.47 -9.70
CA THR A 243 0.64 -28.20 -8.32
C THR A 243 1.67 -28.63 -7.26
N GLN A 244 2.17 -27.68 -6.48
CA GLN A 244 2.54 -27.90 -5.08
C GLN A 244 1.93 -26.79 -4.23
N SER A 245 0.67 -26.95 -3.88
CA SER A 245 0.00 -26.14 -2.86
C SER A 245 0.44 -26.64 -1.49
N THR A 246 1.50 -26.06 -0.92
CA THR A 246 1.76 -26.17 0.52
C THR A 246 0.77 -25.27 1.23
N ARG A 247 -0.33 -25.89 1.69
CA ARG A 247 -1.35 -25.26 2.54
C ARG A 247 -0.63 -24.64 3.76
N ILE A 248 -0.65 -23.33 3.89
CA ILE A 248 -0.08 -22.64 5.05
C ILE A 248 -1.08 -22.83 6.19
N GLU A 249 -0.71 -23.65 7.17
CA GLU A 249 -1.47 -23.87 8.41
C GLU A 249 -1.43 -22.62 9.31
N LEU A 250 -2.43 -22.51 10.20
CA LEU A 250 -2.65 -21.42 11.17
C LEU A 250 -1.42 -21.02 12.02
N ASP A 251 -0.41 -21.89 12.15
CA ASP A 251 0.85 -21.60 12.85
C ASP A 251 1.81 -20.68 12.04
N GLY A 252 1.54 -20.50 10.75
CA GLY A 252 2.28 -19.58 9.88
C GLY A 252 1.87 -18.12 10.03
N GLU A 253 0.64 -17.82 10.45
CA GLU A 253 0.15 -16.43 10.57
C GLU A 253 0.82 -15.67 11.71
N SER A 254 1.04 -16.31 12.87
CA SER A 254 1.76 -15.72 14.00
C SER A 254 3.22 -15.44 13.64
N ILE A 255 3.89 -16.40 12.99
CA ILE A 255 5.25 -16.26 12.48
C ILE A 255 5.33 -15.12 11.46
N ILE A 256 4.37 -15.00 10.55
CA ILE A 256 4.36 -13.91 9.56
C ILE A 256 4.19 -12.56 10.26
N ARG A 257 3.28 -12.41 11.23
CA ARG A 257 3.07 -11.14 11.95
C ARG A 257 4.31 -10.66 12.69
N ASP A 258 4.97 -11.55 13.45
CA ASP A 258 6.21 -11.22 14.16
C ASP A 258 7.32 -10.79 13.19
N LYS A 259 7.38 -11.42 12.02
CA LYS A 259 8.38 -11.11 10.98
C LYS A 259 8.06 -9.83 10.21
N VAL A 260 6.79 -9.49 10.03
CA VAL A 260 6.35 -8.20 9.46
C VAL A 260 6.74 -7.06 10.39
N GLY A 261 6.49 -7.18 11.69
CA GLY A 261 6.93 -6.18 12.66
C GLY A 261 8.45 -6.01 12.67
N ALA A 262 9.19 -7.12 12.62
CA ALA A 262 10.65 -7.09 12.51
C ALA A 262 11.14 -6.45 11.19
N LEU A 263 10.43 -6.66 10.07
CA LEU A 263 10.72 -6.02 8.79
C LEU A 263 10.53 -4.50 8.88
N ASP A 264 9.42 -4.04 9.45
CA ASP A 264 9.13 -2.61 9.58
C ASP A 264 10.17 -1.90 10.48
N ILE A 265 10.57 -2.53 11.58
CA ILE A 265 11.68 -2.05 12.44
C ILE A 265 13.00 -1.99 11.66
N ALA A 266 13.35 -3.06 10.95
CA ALA A 266 14.58 -3.12 10.17
C ALA A 266 14.62 -2.05 9.07
N LYS A 267 13.48 -1.85 8.38
CA LYS A 267 13.29 -0.81 7.36
C LYS A 267 13.50 0.58 7.96
N GLN A 268 12.83 0.88 9.07
CA GLN A 268 12.96 2.17 9.74
C GLN A 268 14.42 2.43 10.17
N ASN A 269 15.07 1.45 10.81
CA ASN A 269 16.47 1.55 11.21
C ASN A 269 17.41 1.85 10.03
N LEU A 270 17.20 1.17 8.90
CA LEU A 270 18.01 1.41 7.70
C LEU A 270 17.74 2.79 7.10
N PHE A 271 16.48 3.21 7.04
CA PHE A 271 16.08 4.51 6.50
C PHE A 271 16.66 5.64 7.35
N ASP A 272 16.52 5.58 8.67
CA ASP A 272 17.05 6.58 9.60
C ASP A 272 18.58 6.64 9.52
N ALA A 273 19.24 5.48 9.48
CA ALA A 273 20.68 5.41 9.30
C ALA A 273 21.14 6.03 7.98
N SER A 274 20.37 5.85 6.91
CA SER A 274 20.73 6.27 5.56
C SER A 274 20.69 7.78 5.33
N TYR A 275 20.31 8.61 6.31
CA TYR A 275 20.39 10.08 6.20
C TYR A 275 21.76 10.64 6.60
N ASP A 276 22.62 9.86 7.24
CA ASP A 276 23.94 10.31 7.69
C ASP A 276 24.98 9.21 7.45
N ILE A 277 26.11 9.57 6.85
CA ILE A 277 27.17 8.60 6.55
C ILE A 277 27.77 7.96 7.81
N ASN A 278 27.83 8.69 8.92
CA ASN A 278 28.33 8.18 10.20
C ASN A 278 27.38 7.14 10.81
N ASN A 279 26.08 7.25 10.52
CA ASN A 279 25.07 6.31 10.96
C ASN A 279 24.95 5.13 9.98
N LEU A 280 25.06 5.39 8.68
CA LEU A 280 24.95 4.39 7.63
C LEU A 280 26.20 3.51 7.54
N TYR A 281 27.40 4.09 7.44
CA TYR A 281 28.66 3.38 7.24
C TYR A 281 29.29 2.97 8.57
N LYS A 282 29.28 1.66 8.85
CA LYS A 282 29.99 1.04 9.96
C LYS A 282 31.08 0.15 9.39
N GLU A 283 32.32 0.46 9.70
CA GLU A 283 33.48 -0.24 9.14
C GLU A 283 33.46 -1.75 9.43
N GLN A 284 33.02 -2.14 10.63
CA GLN A 284 32.88 -3.54 11.02
C GLN A 284 31.86 -4.29 10.14
N LEU A 285 30.73 -3.66 9.81
CA LEU A 285 29.73 -4.23 8.92
C LEU A 285 30.26 -4.37 7.50
N ALA A 286 30.94 -3.33 7.00
CA ALA A 286 31.53 -3.34 5.68
C ALA A 286 32.57 -4.47 5.56
N LYS A 287 33.38 -4.69 6.59
CA LYS A 287 34.36 -5.78 6.63
C LYS A 287 33.70 -7.15 6.51
N VAL A 288 32.67 -7.44 7.30
CA VAL A 288 31.92 -8.71 7.24
C VAL A 288 31.36 -8.94 5.82
N VAL A 289 30.77 -7.91 5.22
CA VAL A 289 30.19 -8.00 3.88
C VAL A 289 31.27 -8.22 2.81
N LEU A 290 32.39 -7.52 2.90
CA LEU A 290 33.50 -7.63 1.95
C LEU A 290 34.22 -8.98 2.06
N GLU A 291 34.28 -9.59 3.24
CA GLU A 291 34.74 -10.97 3.42
C GLU A 291 33.79 -11.97 2.75
N LEU A 292 32.49 -11.73 2.80
CA LEU A 292 31.49 -12.54 2.10
C LEU A 292 31.51 -12.32 0.58
N VAL A 293 31.92 -11.15 0.10
CA VAL A 293 31.97 -10.79 -1.32
C VAL A 293 33.34 -10.21 -1.68
N PRO A 294 34.41 -11.03 -1.71
CA PRO A 294 35.79 -10.55 -1.80
C PRO A 294 36.14 -9.84 -3.12
N LYS A 295 35.30 -10.00 -4.15
CA LYS A 295 35.47 -9.31 -5.45
C LYS A 295 34.88 -7.89 -5.46
N ALA A 296 34.16 -7.48 -4.42
CA ALA A 296 33.61 -6.14 -4.32
C ALA A 296 34.70 -5.15 -3.91
N SER A 297 34.75 -3.98 -4.56
CA SER A 297 35.70 -2.93 -4.20
C SER A 297 35.27 -2.24 -2.89
N PRO A 298 36.11 -2.22 -1.84
CA PRO A 298 35.80 -1.53 -0.59
C PRO A 298 35.57 -0.03 -0.80
N ALA A 299 36.40 0.60 -1.63
CA ALA A 299 36.28 2.02 -1.96
C ALA A 299 34.95 2.31 -2.66
N ALA A 300 34.58 1.49 -3.65
CA ALA A 300 33.34 1.68 -4.40
C ALA A 300 32.08 1.48 -3.53
N LEU A 301 32.12 0.52 -2.60
CA LEU A 301 31.03 0.32 -1.62
C LEU A 301 30.88 1.56 -0.72
N LYS A 302 31.98 2.09 -0.21
CA LYS A 302 31.97 3.32 0.59
C LYS A 302 31.46 4.52 -0.20
N THR A 303 31.86 4.67 -1.47
CA THR A 303 31.34 5.72 -2.38
C THR A 303 29.82 5.63 -2.53
N LEU A 304 29.27 4.42 -2.73
CA LEU A 304 27.82 4.25 -2.84
C LEU A 304 27.07 4.60 -1.56
N LEU A 305 27.58 4.18 -0.40
CA LEU A 305 26.98 4.50 0.88
C LEU A 305 27.06 6.00 1.19
N ALA A 306 28.18 6.66 0.84
CA ALA A 306 28.33 8.11 0.94
C ALA A 306 27.36 8.85 0.04
N TYR A 307 27.19 8.40 -1.21
CA TYR A 307 26.20 8.96 -2.13
C TYR A 307 24.79 8.85 -1.54
N ILE A 308 24.40 7.67 -1.06
CA ILE A 308 23.07 7.43 -0.45
C ILE A 308 22.83 8.38 0.73
N ALA A 309 23.82 8.51 1.63
CA ALA A 309 23.74 9.40 2.78
C ALA A 309 23.64 10.89 2.40
N SER A 310 24.25 11.29 1.29
CA SER A 310 24.25 12.68 0.83
C SER A 310 22.97 13.11 0.10
N LEU A 311 22.07 12.17 -0.24
CA LEU A 311 20.92 12.47 -1.07
C LEU A 311 19.89 13.34 -0.33
N PRO A 312 19.51 14.51 -0.88
CA PRO A 312 18.40 15.29 -0.35
C PRO A 312 17.07 14.60 -0.63
N LEU A 313 16.03 14.99 0.10
CA LEU A 313 14.66 14.55 -0.16
C LEU A 313 14.26 14.84 -1.61
N GLY A 314 13.55 13.90 -2.23
CA GLY A 314 13.05 13.99 -3.60
C GLY A 314 13.23 12.69 -4.39
N LYS A 315 12.94 12.74 -5.70
CA LYS A 315 12.81 11.55 -6.55
C LYS A 315 13.98 10.55 -6.48
N LYS A 316 15.21 11.05 -6.42
CA LYS A 316 16.41 10.19 -6.31
C LYS A 316 16.46 9.47 -4.96
N ARG A 317 16.09 10.15 -3.88
CA ARG A 317 15.99 9.55 -2.55
C ARG A 317 14.87 8.53 -2.49
N ASP A 318 13.72 8.83 -3.08
CA ASP A 318 12.59 7.90 -3.18
C ASP A 318 12.99 6.61 -3.92
N GLU A 319 13.76 6.73 -5.01
CA GLU A 319 14.27 5.58 -5.75
C GLU A 319 15.20 4.71 -4.89
N ILE A 320 16.11 5.32 -4.10
CA ILE A 320 17.01 4.60 -3.19
C ILE A 320 16.25 3.97 -2.02
N ASN A 321 15.30 4.69 -1.41
CA ASN A 321 14.44 4.16 -0.37
C ASN A 321 13.68 2.93 -0.87
N ALA A 322 13.16 2.98 -2.09
CA ALA A 322 12.52 1.83 -2.72
C ALA A 322 13.51 0.66 -2.95
N ILE A 323 14.77 0.90 -3.33
CA ILE A 323 15.78 -0.17 -3.44
C ILE A 323 16.05 -0.82 -2.07
N MET A 324 16.22 -0.01 -1.03
CA MET A 324 16.48 -0.49 0.33
C MET A 324 15.30 -1.31 0.86
N GLU A 325 14.08 -0.80 0.72
CA GLU A 325 12.85 -1.52 1.07
C GLU A 325 12.72 -2.82 0.29
N ASP A 326 12.91 -2.77 -1.03
CA ASP A 326 12.81 -3.95 -1.88
C ASP A 326 13.85 -5.04 -1.49
N THR A 327 15.04 -4.61 -1.04
CA THR A 327 16.10 -5.50 -0.54
C THR A 327 15.67 -6.19 0.76
N LEU A 328 15.10 -5.44 1.70
CA LEU A 328 14.66 -5.98 2.99
C LEU A 328 13.43 -6.87 2.82
N SER A 329 12.44 -6.47 2.02
CA SER A 329 11.28 -7.31 1.72
C SER A 329 11.70 -8.67 1.17
N HIS A 330 12.60 -8.70 0.19
CA HIS A 330 13.11 -9.96 -0.36
C HIS A 330 13.86 -10.81 0.67
N ALA A 331 14.67 -10.19 1.55
CA ALA A 331 15.35 -10.92 2.60
C ALA A 331 14.38 -11.52 3.63
N PHE A 332 13.37 -10.76 4.05
CA PHE A 332 12.36 -11.24 4.99
C PHE A 332 11.42 -12.29 4.37
N ASP A 333 11.13 -12.20 3.07
CA ASP A 333 10.41 -13.24 2.33
C ASP A 333 11.16 -14.57 2.39
N GLU A 334 12.47 -14.55 2.17
CA GLU A 334 13.31 -15.74 2.24
C GLU A 334 13.39 -16.27 3.68
N ILE A 335 13.49 -15.39 4.68
CA ILE A 335 13.46 -15.77 6.10
C ILE A 335 12.16 -16.50 6.44
N VAL A 336 11.01 -16.00 5.98
CA VAL A 336 9.72 -16.64 6.20
C VAL A 336 9.61 -17.95 5.45
N THR A 337 9.92 -17.94 4.14
CA THR A 337 9.76 -19.10 3.26
C THR A 337 10.68 -20.26 3.65
N SER A 338 11.93 -19.94 4.00
CA SER A 338 12.94 -20.92 4.42
C SER A 338 12.98 -21.15 5.94
N ARG A 339 12.02 -20.57 6.69
CA ARG A 339 11.90 -20.67 8.16
C ARG A 339 13.20 -20.37 8.91
N LEU A 340 13.94 -19.35 8.44
CA LEU A 340 15.22 -18.98 9.03
C LEU A 340 15.03 -18.23 10.35
N ASN A 341 15.93 -18.49 11.29
CA ASN A 341 16.03 -17.64 12.48
C ASN A 341 16.67 -16.31 12.09
N PHE A 342 15.86 -15.24 12.08
CA PHE A 342 16.32 -13.90 11.72
C PHE A 342 17.35 -13.31 12.71
N ASN A 343 17.38 -13.82 13.94
CA ASN A 343 18.39 -13.44 14.93
C ASN A 343 19.78 -14.03 14.60
N ASP A 344 19.84 -15.06 13.74
CA ASP A 344 21.09 -15.60 13.21
C ASP A 344 21.47 -14.88 11.92
N ALA A 345 22.00 -13.66 12.08
CA ALA A 345 22.43 -12.82 10.96
C ALA A 345 23.43 -13.52 10.03
N SER A 346 24.28 -14.41 10.56
CA SER A 346 25.26 -15.16 9.78
C SER A 346 24.57 -16.11 8.80
N THR A 347 23.63 -16.92 9.28
CA THR A 347 22.85 -17.85 8.43
C THR A 347 22.04 -17.10 7.38
N VAL A 348 21.40 -16.00 7.78
CA VAL A 348 20.63 -15.15 6.85
C VAL A 348 21.54 -14.55 5.77
N LEU A 349 22.69 -13.98 6.13
CA LEU A 349 23.61 -13.37 5.16
C LEU A 349 24.19 -14.38 4.18
N LEU A 350 24.55 -15.58 4.65
CA LEU A 350 25.03 -16.65 3.78
C LEU A 350 23.95 -17.11 2.79
N ARG A 351 22.70 -17.24 3.26
CA ARG A 351 21.57 -17.59 2.39
C ARG A 351 21.33 -16.52 1.34
N MET A 352 21.23 -15.26 1.75
CA MET A 352 20.99 -14.14 0.83
C MET A 352 22.14 -13.96 -0.16
N ARG A 353 23.38 -14.15 0.27
CA ARG A 353 24.56 -14.14 -0.62
C ARG A 353 24.41 -15.17 -1.73
N SER A 354 24.04 -16.41 -1.39
CA SER A 354 23.85 -17.48 -2.37
C SER A 354 22.79 -17.09 -3.40
N LEU A 355 21.65 -16.55 -2.93
CA LEU A 355 20.57 -16.10 -3.80
C LEU A 355 20.97 -14.92 -4.69
N TYR A 356 21.77 -13.98 -4.20
CA TYR A 356 22.25 -12.84 -5.00
C TYR A 356 23.37 -13.21 -5.97
N GLN A 357 24.14 -14.27 -5.70
CA GLN A 357 25.17 -14.79 -6.60
C GLN A 357 24.60 -15.73 -7.68
N ALA A 358 23.42 -16.31 -7.46
CA ALA A 358 22.79 -17.21 -8.42
C ALA A 358 22.62 -16.54 -9.80
N SER A 359 23.14 -17.19 -10.85
CA SER A 359 23.15 -16.71 -12.23
C SER A 359 21.74 -16.64 -12.84
N LYS A 360 20.81 -17.45 -12.33
CA LYS A 360 19.40 -17.44 -12.71
C LYS A 360 18.57 -17.28 -11.44
N SER A 361 17.69 -16.26 -11.43
CA SER A 361 16.62 -16.15 -10.44
C SER A 361 15.29 -16.28 -11.16
N PRO A 362 14.40 -17.20 -10.76
CA PRO A 362 13.05 -17.28 -11.32
C PRO A 362 12.16 -16.11 -10.88
N ASN A 363 12.62 -15.32 -9.89
CA ASN A 363 11.90 -14.17 -9.36
C ASN A 363 12.25 -12.89 -10.16
N PRO A 364 11.32 -12.36 -10.99
CA PRO A 364 11.56 -11.17 -11.81
C PRO A 364 11.83 -9.92 -10.96
N TYR A 365 11.32 -9.90 -9.73
CA TYR A 365 11.56 -8.81 -8.80
C TYR A 365 13.03 -8.72 -8.40
N VAL A 366 13.67 -9.86 -8.13
CA VAL A 366 15.11 -9.93 -7.84
C VAL A 366 15.92 -9.49 -9.05
N LEU A 367 15.47 -9.82 -10.27
CA LEU A 367 16.14 -9.37 -11.50
C LEU A 367 16.06 -7.84 -11.65
N SER A 368 14.87 -7.26 -11.46
CA SER A 368 14.68 -5.80 -11.48
C SER A 368 15.49 -5.08 -10.40
N LEU A 369 15.50 -5.60 -9.18
CA LEU A 369 16.30 -5.06 -8.08
C LEU A 369 17.79 -5.07 -8.40
N ARG A 370 18.29 -6.17 -8.96
CA ARG A 370 19.70 -6.29 -9.37
C ARG A 370 20.06 -5.25 -10.44
N GLU A 371 19.21 -5.10 -11.45
CA GLU A 371 19.43 -4.14 -12.55
C GLU A 371 19.46 -2.69 -12.04
N ARG A 372 18.54 -2.31 -11.14
CA ARG A 372 18.49 -0.96 -10.55
C ARG A 372 19.77 -0.64 -9.77
N ILE A 373 20.26 -1.59 -8.98
CA ILE A 373 21.49 -1.40 -8.19
C ILE A 373 22.73 -1.37 -9.09
N GLU A 374 22.81 -2.20 -10.12
CA GLU A 374 23.94 -2.15 -11.06
C GLU A 374 23.98 -0.84 -11.83
N LYS A 375 22.83 -0.31 -12.26
CA LYS A 375 22.72 1.01 -12.88
C LYS A 375 23.20 2.11 -11.94
N LEU A 376 22.80 2.06 -10.67
CA LEU A 376 23.28 2.98 -9.63
C LEU A 376 24.79 2.86 -9.45
N ALA A 377 25.30 1.64 -9.27
CA ALA A 377 26.70 1.34 -9.08
C ALA A 377 27.56 1.86 -10.24
N ALA A 378 27.16 1.59 -11.48
CA ALA A 378 27.87 2.05 -12.67
C ALA A 378 27.89 3.59 -12.78
N ARG A 379 26.79 4.24 -12.40
CA ARG A 379 26.67 5.70 -12.45
C ARG A 379 27.57 6.40 -11.42
N GLU A 380 27.54 5.95 -10.17
CA GLU A 380 28.19 6.66 -9.06
C GLU A 380 29.66 6.24 -8.83
N THR A 381 30.07 5.06 -9.30
CA THR A 381 31.45 4.55 -9.10
C THR A 381 32.28 4.49 -10.37
N HIS A 382 31.66 4.80 -11.52
CA HIS A 382 32.25 4.71 -12.86
C HIS A 382 32.78 3.31 -13.26
N ILE A 383 32.47 2.27 -12.49
CA ILE A 383 32.79 0.89 -12.83
C ILE A 383 31.95 0.47 -14.05
N ARG A 384 32.59 -0.12 -15.06
CA ARG A 384 31.93 -0.63 -16.27
C ARG A 384 31.98 -2.14 -16.40
N HIS A 385 32.91 -2.80 -15.71
CA HIS A 385 33.09 -4.24 -15.81
C HIS A 385 31.95 -4.99 -15.09
N GLU A 386 31.21 -5.83 -15.81
CA GLU A 386 29.99 -6.49 -15.32
C GLU A 386 30.23 -7.31 -14.05
N ALA A 387 31.31 -8.10 -13.98
CA ALA A 387 31.58 -8.90 -12.79
C ALA A 387 31.89 -8.04 -11.55
N ALA A 388 32.45 -6.85 -11.74
CA ALA A 388 32.75 -5.92 -10.66
C ALA A 388 31.47 -5.22 -10.18
N LEU A 389 30.58 -4.85 -11.12
CA LEU A 389 29.24 -4.34 -10.80
C LEU A 389 28.40 -5.37 -10.06
N ALA A 390 28.39 -6.63 -10.51
CA ALA A 390 27.66 -7.71 -9.85
C ALA A 390 28.20 -7.97 -8.43
N ALA A 391 29.52 -7.93 -8.24
CA ALA A 391 30.12 -8.05 -6.91
C ALA A 391 29.74 -6.88 -5.99
N LEU A 392 29.81 -5.65 -6.50
CA LEU A 392 29.45 -4.44 -5.76
C LEU A 392 27.96 -4.40 -5.40
N ARG A 393 27.09 -4.80 -6.33
CA ARG A 393 25.66 -5.00 -6.11
C ARG A 393 25.41 -5.98 -4.96
N ASN A 394 26.03 -7.15 -5.01
CA ASN A 394 25.85 -8.17 -3.96
C ASN A 394 26.33 -7.68 -2.59
N ALA A 395 27.46 -6.96 -2.56
CA ALA A 395 27.95 -6.35 -1.33
C ALA A 395 26.96 -5.30 -0.79
N LEU A 396 26.44 -4.42 -1.64
CA LEU A 396 25.48 -3.39 -1.21
C LEU A 396 24.18 -4.01 -0.66
N LEU A 397 23.63 -5.03 -1.33
CA LEU A 397 22.44 -5.75 -0.87
C LEU A 397 22.63 -6.38 0.51
N LEU A 398 23.77 -7.06 0.72
CA LEU A 398 24.09 -7.66 2.02
C LEU A 398 24.37 -6.59 3.08
N TYR A 399 24.95 -5.46 2.68
CA TYR A 399 25.20 -4.34 3.59
C TYR A 399 23.90 -3.73 4.12
N PHE A 400 22.91 -3.49 3.25
CA PHE A 400 21.60 -3.01 3.69
C PHE A 400 20.95 -3.95 4.71
N LEU A 401 21.02 -5.25 4.45
CA LEU A 401 20.47 -6.26 5.35
C LEU A 401 21.19 -6.30 6.71
N ILE A 402 22.52 -6.37 6.74
CA ILE A 402 23.22 -6.41 8.03
C ILE A 402 23.07 -5.08 8.78
N ARG A 403 23.02 -3.94 8.08
CA ARG A 403 22.83 -2.62 8.69
C ARG A 403 21.44 -2.46 9.27
N SER A 404 20.40 -2.98 8.63
CA SER A 404 19.02 -2.90 9.13
C SER A 404 18.79 -3.72 10.41
N LEU A 405 19.58 -4.79 10.60
CA LEU A 405 19.52 -5.67 11.77
C LEU A 405 20.29 -5.13 12.99
N GLN A 406 21.12 -4.09 12.80
CA GLN A 406 21.80 -3.42 13.92
C GLN A 406 20.92 -2.31 14.52
N LYS A 407 20.89 -2.28 15.86
CA LYS A 407 20.28 -1.19 16.63
C LYS A 407 21.06 0.11 16.48
#